data_AF-U9TPZ1-F1
#
_entry.id   AF-U9TPZ1-F1
#
_cell.length_a   1.000
_cell.length_b   1.000
_cell.length_c   1.000
_cell.angle_alpha   90.00
_cell.angle_beta   90.00
_cell.angle_gamma   90.00
#
_symmetry.space_group_name_H-M   'P 1'
#
loop_
_entity.id
_entity.type
_entity.pdbx_description
1 polymer ?
#
loop_
_entity_poly.entity_id
_entity_poly.type
_entity_poly.pdbx_seq_one_letter_code
_entity_poly.pdbx_strand_id
1 'polypeptide(L)'
;TIAGIQNWNEFTWIYDGEEAGYICARPLPRFGELNKFSPCKIQKIIKDQIITQPNPIISTHSNPQKQWIIPRIDHQDSIENIEDQMKKEEKEEEVVVDLTNETEVEVDLECKRIPIHIKQLLETMFHAGTANPRKKMMAVEMKSELMQQVQEGEIEEEDVPKESTIANWINSFSRGWKHAMALQAIEAAESNLNV
;
A
#
# COMPACT_ATOMS: atom_id res chain seq x y z
N THR A 1 32.72 8.94 -2.93
CA THR A 1 31.32 8.50 -3.14
C THR A 1 30.44 9.72 -3.37
N ILE A 2 29.56 9.70 -4.36
CA ILE A 2 28.59 10.77 -4.61
C ILE A 2 27.48 10.69 -3.56
N ALA A 3 27.25 11.77 -2.80
CA ALA A 3 26.13 11.83 -1.88
C ALA A 3 24.79 11.72 -2.63
N GLY A 4 23.86 10.90 -2.13
CA GLY A 4 22.54 10.68 -2.73
C GLY A 4 22.46 9.51 -3.72
N ILE A 5 23.56 8.81 -4.01
CA ILE A 5 23.53 7.58 -4.81
C ILE A 5 23.32 6.37 -3.90
N GLN A 6 22.25 5.61 -4.15
CA GLN A 6 21.92 4.36 -3.48
C GLN A 6 21.92 3.20 -4.50
N ASN A 7 22.10 1.97 -4.01
CA ASN A 7 22.15 0.76 -4.85
C ASN A 7 20.85 0.47 -5.63
N TRP A 8 19.73 1.04 -5.18
CA TRP A 8 18.40 0.84 -5.75
C TRP A 8 17.98 1.94 -6.72
N ASN A 9 18.87 2.90 -7.02
CA ASN A 9 18.53 3.98 -7.93
C ASN A 9 18.51 3.49 -9.37
N GLU A 10 17.51 3.95 -10.12
CA GLU A 10 17.47 3.84 -11.57
C GLU A 10 18.34 4.94 -12.19
N PHE A 11 19.17 4.57 -13.17
CA PHE A 11 20.05 5.51 -13.87
C PHE A 11 19.62 5.69 -15.31
N THR A 12 19.62 6.94 -15.77
CA THR A 12 19.36 7.30 -17.16
C THR A 12 20.49 8.18 -17.68
N TRP A 13 20.97 7.85 -18.88
CA TRP A 13 22.04 8.58 -19.56
C TRP A 13 21.42 9.51 -20.61
N ILE A 14 21.82 10.78 -20.58
CA ILE A 14 21.41 11.76 -21.60
C ILE A 14 22.50 11.82 -22.67
N TYR A 15 22.16 11.44 -23.90
CA TYR A 15 23.12 11.33 -25.00
C TYR A 15 23.11 12.56 -25.94
N ASP A 16 22.02 13.34 -25.92
CA ASP A 16 21.75 14.43 -26.85
C ASP A 16 21.27 15.71 -26.13
N GLY A 17 21.40 16.84 -26.83
CA GLY A 17 20.98 18.16 -26.34
C GLY A 17 21.99 18.89 -25.45
N GLU A 18 21.53 19.94 -24.76
CA GLU A 18 22.36 20.79 -23.88
C GLU A 18 22.83 20.07 -22.61
N GLU A 19 22.13 18.99 -22.21
CA GLU A 19 22.47 18.14 -21.07
C GLU A 19 23.15 16.83 -21.49
N ALA A 20 23.70 16.76 -22.70
CA ALA A 20 24.46 15.60 -23.16
C ALA A 20 25.64 15.30 -22.21
N GLY A 21 25.76 14.03 -21.81
CA GLY A 21 26.78 13.55 -20.88
C GLY A 21 26.39 13.63 -19.40
N TYR A 22 25.21 14.15 -19.06
CA TYR A 22 24.69 14.08 -17.70
C TYR A 22 24.18 12.67 -17.38
N ILE A 23 24.36 12.27 -16.12
CA ILE A 23 23.76 11.06 -15.56
C ILE A 23 22.63 11.48 -14.64
N CYS A 24 21.45 10.93 -14.83
CA CYS A 24 20.31 11.14 -13.96
C CYS A 24 20.12 9.91 -13.08
N ALA A 25 19.85 10.09 -11.79
CA ALA A 25 19.45 9.02 -10.90
C ALA A 25 18.16 9.36 -10.15
N ARG A 26 17.28 8.37 -10.01
CA ARG A 26 16.04 8.50 -9.21
C ARG A 26 15.78 7.24 -8.40
N PRO A 27 15.02 7.32 -7.29
CA PRO A 27 14.73 6.17 -6.45
C PRO A 27 13.91 5.09 -7.16
N LEU A 28 12.90 5.48 -7.95
CA LEU A 28 12.01 4.56 -8.65
C LEU A 28 11.48 5.16 -9.97
N PRO A 29 11.07 4.34 -10.95
CA PRO A 29 10.39 4.82 -12.14
C PRO A 29 9.12 5.61 -11.78
N ARG A 30 8.96 6.82 -12.31
CA ARG A 30 7.83 7.74 -12.04
C ARG A 30 7.69 8.23 -10.58
N PHE A 31 8.65 7.94 -9.70
CA PHE A 31 8.57 8.32 -8.29
C PHE A 31 9.89 8.91 -7.77
N GLY A 32 9.76 10.03 -7.07
CA GLY A 32 10.88 10.77 -6.47
C GLY A 32 11.56 11.77 -7.42
N GLU A 33 12.37 12.64 -6.84
CA GLU A 33 13.12 13.66 -7.58
C GLU A 33 14.27 13.05 -8.39
N LEU A 34 14.47 13.58 -9.58
CA LEU A 34 15.52 13.17 -10.51
C LEU A 34 16.79 13.97 -10.24
N ASN A 35 17.79 13.32 -9.65
CA ASN A 35 19.08 13.93 -9.36
C ASN A 35 19.96 13.91 -10.60
N LYS A 36 20.42 15.10 -11.04
CA LYS A 36 21.32 15.24 -12.18
C LYS A 36 22.78 15.34 -11.72
N PHE A 37 23.65 14.57 -12.36
CA PHE A 37 25.09 14.57 -12.14
C PHE A 37 25.79 15.05 -13.41
N SER A 38 26.43 16.22 -13.30
CA SER A 38 27.18 16.79 -14.41
C SER A 38 28.49 16.06 -14.66
N PRO A 39 29.01 16.06 -15.91
CA PRO A 39 30.31 15.49 -16.25
C PRO A 39 31.45 16.00 -15.36
N CYS A 40 31.47 17.30 -15.04
CA CYS A 40 32.50 17.90 -14.20
C CYS A 40 32.46 17.39 -12.75
N LYS A 41 31.27 17.06 -12.23
CA LYS A 41 31.11 16.49 -10.88
C LYS A 41 31.55 15.02 -10.85
N ILE A 42 31.29 14.28 -11.93
CA ILE A 42 31.74 12.89 -12.10
C ILE A 42 33.27 12.84 -12.23
N GLN A 43 33.85 13.70 -13.06
CA GLN A 43 35.30 13.77 -13.29
C GLN A 43 36.09 14.08 -12.01
N LYS A 44 35.55 14.97 -11.15
CA LYS A 44 36.13 15.28 -9.82
C LYS A 44 36.22 14.10 -8.87
N ILE A 45 35.51 13.00 -9.14
CA ILE A 45 35.48 11.81 -8.29
C ILE A 45 36.42 10.75 -8.85
N ILE A 46 36.53 10.68 -10.17
CA ILE A 46 37.40 9.75 -10.86
C ILE A 46 38.88 10.07 -10.60
N LYS A 47 39.26 11.35 -10.38
CA LYS A 47 40.62 11.81 -9.96
C LYS A 47 41.76 10.91 -10.46
N ASP A 48 41.85 10.75 -11.78
CA ASP A 48 42.91 10.03 -12.50
C ASP A 48 42.85 8.49 -12.49
N GLN A 49 41.76 7.87 -12.00
CA GLN A 49 41.52 6.43 -12.20
C GLN A 49 41.06 6.12 -13.62
N ILE A 50 41.76 5.21 -14.29
CA ILE A 50 41.31 4.63 -15.56
C ILE A 50 40.31 3.52 -15.23
N ILE A 51 39.01 3.79 -15.42
CA ILE A 51 37.98 2.76 -15.34
C ILE A 51 38.04 1.96 -16.64
N THR A 52 38.71 0.82 -16.60
CA THR A 52 38.69 -0.13 -17.72
C THR A 52 37.38 -0.91 -17.72
N GLN A 53 36.87 -1.20 -18.91
CA GLN A 53 35.71 -2.08 -19.06
C GLN A 53 36.08 -3.46 -18.49
N PRO A 54 35.34 -3.98 -17.49
CA PRO A 54 35.60 -5.32 -16.98
C PRO A 54 35.23 -6.35 -18.04
N ASN A 55 36.01 -7.42 -18.13
CA ASN A 55 35.61 -8.58 -18.91
C ASN A 55 34.50 -9.32 -18.15
N PRO A 56 33.30 -9.47 -18.71
CA PRO A 56 32.22 -10.15 -18.00
C PRO A 56 32.59 -11.62 -17.80
N ILE A 57 32.47 -12.09 -16.55
CA ILE A 57 32.53 -13.53 -16.25
C ILE A 57 31.10 -14.04 -16.34
N ILE A 58 30.85 -14.93 -17.31
CA ILE A 58 29.56 -15.61 -17.43
C ILE A 58 29.53 -16.70 -16.34
N SER A 59 28.67 -16.54 -15.34
CA SER A 59 28.39 -17.62 -14.39
C SER A 59 27.36 -18.58 -14.98
N THR A 60 27.47 -19.85 -14.62
CA THR A 60 26.40 -20.83 -14.87
C THR A 60 25.23 -20.55 -13.93
N HIS A 61 24.00 -20.54 -14.47
CA HIS A 61 22.79 -20.44 -13.65
C HIS A 61 22.75 -21.54 -12.59
N SER A 62 22.26 -21.21 -11.41
CA SER A 62 21.95 -22.21 -10.37
C SER A 62 20.53 -22.71 -10.58
N ASN A 63 20.33 -24.03 -10.51
CA ASN A 63 19.00 -24.60 -10.45
C ASN A 63 18.48 -24.51 -9.01
N PRO A 64 17.36 -23.82 -8.76
CA PRO A 64 16.81 -23.72 -7.42
C PRO A 64 16.36 -25.10 -6.94
N GLN A 65 16.73 -25.46 -5.70
CA GLN A 65 16.31 -26.73 -5.09
C GLN A 65 14.81 -26.75 -4.73
N LYS A 66 14.17 -25.58 -4.70
CA LYS A 66 12.75 -25.40 -4.40
C LYS A 66 12.03 -24.79 -5.59
N GLN A 67 10.85 -25.30 -5.91
CA GLN A 67 9.95 -24.65 -6.87
C GLN A 67 9.44 -23.34 -6.28
N TRP A 68 9.58 -22.26 -7.06
CA TRP A 68 8.95 -20.99 -6.74
C TRP A 68 7.47 -21.08 -7.11
N ILE A 69 6.63 -21.41 -6.12
CA ILE A 69 5.18 -21.39 -6.27
C ILE A 69 4.74 -19.95 -6.04
N ILE A 70 4.47 -19.23 -7.13
CA ILE A 70 3.80 -17.93 -7.05
C ILE A 70 2.29 -18.23 -6.98
N PRO A 71 1.58 -17.85 -5.90
CA PRO A 71 0.14 -18.02 -5.87
C PRO A 71 -0.49 -17.21 -7.00
N ARG A 72 -1.27 -17.88 -7.85
CA ARG A 72 -2.13 -17.19 -8.80
C ARG A 72 -3.23 -16.52 -8.00
N ILE A 73 -3.23 -15.20 -8.01
CA ILE A 73 -4.39 -14.42 -7.57
C ILE A 73 -5.31 -14.40 -8.78
N ASP A 74 -6.37 -15.20 -8.74
CA ASP A 74 -7.45 -15.09 -9.71
C ASP A 74 -8.17 -13.76 -9.44
N HIS A 75 -7.69 -12.71 -10.09
CA HIS A 75 -8.49 -11.52 -10.30
C HIS A 75 -9.55 -11.92 -11.33
N GLN A 76 -10.74 -12.28 -10.84
CA GLN A 76 -11.93 -12.33 -11.67
C GLN A 76 -12.32 -10.88 -12.00
N ASP A 77 -11.50 -10.22 -12.82
CA ASP A 77 -11.84 -8.93 -13.42
C ASP A 77 -12.97 -9.21 -14.41
N SER A 78 -14.19 -8.93 -13.96
CA SER A 78 -15.32 -8.71 -14.85
C SER A 78 -15.09 -7.37 -15.57
N ILE A 79 -14.22 -7.41 -16.58
CA ILE A 79 -14.21 -6.39 -17.63
C ILE A 79 -15.41 -6.68 -18.53
N GLU A 80 -16.57 -6.11 -18.19
CA GLU A 80 -17.61 -5.79 -19.17
C GLU A 80 -18.57 -4.73 -18.60
N ASN A 81 -18.71 -3.63 -19.36
CA ASN A 81 -19.75 -2.59 -19.29
C ASN A 81 -19.69 -1.54 -18.17
N ILE A 82 -18.75 -0.59 -18.33
CA ILE A 82 -18.91 0.79 -17.84
C ILE A 82 -19.60 1.58 -18.96
N GLU A 83 -20.94 1.60 -19.03
CA GLU A 83 -21.64 2.70 -19.71
C GLU A 83 -23.14 2.87 -19.38
N ASP A 84 -23.80 1.92 -18.72
CA ASP A 84 -25.22 2.09 -18.34
C ASP A 84 -25.45 1.85 -16.85
N GLN A 85 -25.43 2.94 -16.06
CA GLN A 85 -26.28 3.12 -14.86
C GLN A 85 -26.04 4.48 -14.14
N MET A 86 -26.05 5.59 -14.89
CA MET A 86 -26.58 6.85 -14.35
C MET A 86 -28.07 6.91 -14.68
N LYS A 87 -28.93 6.31 -13.85
CA LYS A 87 -30.39 6.60 -13.71
C LYS A 87 -31.07 5.54 -12.85
N LYS A 88 -31.19 5.82 -11.56
CA LYS A 88 -32.44 5.76 -10.76
C LYS A 88 -32.09 5.68 -9.27
N GLU A 89 -32.08 6.83 -8.64
CA GLU A 89 -32.66 6.96 -7.30
C GLU A 89 -34.16 6.66 -7.42
N GLU A 90 -34.67 5.74 -6.58
CA GLU A 90 -35.87 5.86 -5.75
C GLU A 90 -36.51 4.49 -5.46
N LYS A 91 -36.86 4.32 -4.17
CA LYS A 91 -37.81 3.39 -3.53
C LYS A 91 -37.33 2.00 -3.05
N GLU A 92 -37.13 1.96 -1.73
CA GLU A 92 -37.86 1.18 -0.70
C GLU A 92 -38.18 -0.32 -0.88
N GLU A 93 -38.08 -0.98 0.29
CA GLU A 93 -38.67 -2.25 0.77
C GLU A 93 -38.04 -3.61 0.40
N GLU A 94 -37.29 -4.13 1.38
CA GLU A 94 -37.56 -5.37 2.16
C GLU A 94 -37.59 -6.76 1.47
N VAL A 95 -37.07 -7.76 2.22
CA VAL A 95 -37.43 -9.22 2.24
C VAL A 95 -36.36 -10.23 1.75
N VAL A 96 -35.68 -10.83 2.75
CA VAL A 96 -35.43 -12.28 3.01
C VAL A 96 -34.24 -13.05 2.39
N VAL A 97 -33.30 -13.39 3.29
CA VAL A 97 -32.66 -14.69 3.65
C VAL A 97 -32.48 -15.79 2.57
N ASP A 98 -31.24 -16.25 2.33
CA ASP A 98 -30.88 -17.67 2.47
C ASP A 98 -29.38 -17.91 2.74
N LEU A 99 -29.10 -18.88 3.60
CA LEU A 99 -27.81 -19.28 4.15
C LEU A 99 -27.17 -20.46 3.39
N THR A 100 -25.89 -20.67 3.68
CA THR A 100 -25.11 -21.93 3.62
C THR A 100 -24.51 -22.39 2.30
N ASN A 101 -23.17 -22.35 2.23
CA ASN A 101 -22.39 -23.55 1.88
C ASN A 101 -21.02 -23.50 2.58
N GLU A 102 -20.85 -24.39 3.54
CA GLU A 102 -19.59 -24.76 4.17
C GLU A 102 -18.62 -25.33 3.13
N THR A 103 -17.33 -25.03 3.27
CA THR A 103 -16.29 -26.03 2.97
C THR A 103 -15.01 -25.67 3.70
N GLU A 104 -14.79 -26.41 4.79
CA GLU A 104 -13.53 -26.48 5.52
C GLU A 104 -12.42 -26.98 4.60
N VAL A 105 -11.36 -26.18 4.44
CA VAL A 105 -10.02 -26.71 4.12
C VAL A 105 -9.02 -25.99 5.02
N GLU A 106 -8.62 -26.70 6.06
CA GLU A 106 -7.55 -26.36 6.99
C GLU A 106 -6.23 -26.16 6.23
N VAL A 107 -5.78 -24.90 6.14
CA VAL A 107 -4.41 -24.57 5.70
C VAL A 107 -3.83 -23.55 6.67
N ASP A 108 -2.86 -24.00 7.45
CA ASP A 108 -2.03 -23.23 8.37
C ASP A 108 -1.18 -22.18 7.62
N LEU A 109 -1.83 -21.07 7.28
CA LEU A 109 -1.25 -19.88 6.66
C LEU A 109 -1.86 -18.66 7.36
N GLU A 110 -1.43 -18.37 8.59
CA GLU A 110 -1.98 -17.26 9.37
C GLU A 110 -1.43 -15.88 8.93
N CYS A 111 -1.76 -15.51 7.70
CA CYS A 111 -2.12 -14.13 7.38
C CYS A 111 -3.63 -14.12 7.10
N LYS A 112 -4.43 -14.47 8.12
CA LYS A 112 -5.89 -14.32 8.08
C LYS A 112 -6.18 -12.84 7.84
N ARG A 113 -6.61 -12.54 6.62
CA ARG A 113 -7.05 -11.20 6.23
C ARG A 113 -8.18 -10.83 7.18
N ILE A 114 -8.07 -9.68 7.86
CA ILE A 114 -9.14 -9.21 8.77
C ILE A 114 -10.45 -9.24 7.99
N PRO A 115 -11.50 -9.92 8.48
CA PRO A 115 -12.80 -9.98 7.80
C PRO A 115 -13.33 -8.58 7.52
N ILE A 116 -14.08 -8.43 6.41
CA ILE A 116 -14.55 -7.12 5.94
C ILE A 116 -15.42 -6.44 7.01
N HIS A 117 -16.31 -7.20 7.65
CA HIS A 117 -17.20 -6.69 8.69
C HIS A 117 -16.42 -6.19 9.93
N ILE A 118 -15.41 -6.95 10.40
CA ILE A 118 -14.52 -6.51 11.47
C ILE A 118 -13.77 -5.25 11.08
N LYS A 119 -13.30 -5.16 9.83
CA LYS A 119 -12.59 -3.98 9.34
C LYS A 119 -13.48 -2.73 9.38
N GLN A 120 -14.73 -2.81 8.93
CA GLN A 120 -15.69 -1.69 8.98
C GLN A 120 -15.95 -1.23 10.41
N LEU A 121 -16.02 -2.17 11.34
CA LEU A 121 -16.21 -1.88 12.74
C LEU A 121 -14.99 -1.18 13.36
N LEU A 122 -13.78 -1.68 13.06
CA LEU A 122 -12.54 -1.03 13.46
C LEU A 122 -12.43 0.39 12.88
N GLU A 123 -12.86 0.61 11.63
CA GLU A 123 -12.92 1.94 11.02
C GLU A 123 -13.89 2.86 11.78
N THR A 124 -15.08 2.37 12.13
CA THR A 124 -16.08 3.13 12.88
C THR A 124 -15.56 3.58 14.24
N MET A 125 -14.93 2.67 15.00
CA MET A 125 -14.28 2.96 16.28
C MET A 125 -13.15 3.99 16.12
N PHE A 126 -12.32 3.84 15.07
CA PHE A 126 -11.21 4.76 14.80
C PHE A 126 -11.72 6.17 14.47
N HIS A 127 -12.76 6.29 13.65
CA HIS A 127 -13.38 7.57 13.31
C HIS A 127 -14.03 8.23 14.53
N ALA A 128 -14.70 7.46 15.39
CA ALA A 128 -15.26 7.96 16.64
C ALA A 128 -14.17 8.58 17.54
N GLY A 129 -13.01 7.92 17.63
CA GLY A 129 -11.84 8.43 18.36
C GLY A 129 -11.17 9.66 17.70
N THR A 130 -11.25 9.76 16.38
CA THR A 130 -10.73 10.91 15.63
C THR A 130 -11.63 12.13 15.80
N ALA A 131 -12.95 11.94 15.80
CA ALA A 131 -13.93 13.01 16.04
C ALA A 131 -13.96 13.45 17.52
N ASN A 132 -13.75 12.52 18.45
CA ASN A 132 -13.72 12.81 19.89
C ASN A 132 -12.53 12.10 20.57
N PRO A 133 -11.51 12.86 21.02
CA PRO A 133 -10.34 12.29 21.69
C PRO A 133 -10.66 11.46 22.95
N ARG A 134 -11.79 11.71 23.63
CA ARG A 134 -12.21 10.92 24.81
C ARG A 134 -12.73 9.53 24.45
N LYS A 135 -13.13 9.33 23.19
CA LYS A 135 -13.58 8.04 22.65
C LYS A 135 -12.45 7.35 21.87
N LYS A 136 -11.22 7.84 21.96
CA LYS A 136 -10.09 7.23 21.27
C LYS A 136 -9.75 5.90 21.93
N MET A 137 -9.84 4.84 21.14
CA MET A 137 -9.60 3.48 21.60
C MET A 137 -8.20 3.02 21.19
N MET A 138 -7.51 2.36 22.11
CA MET A 138 -6.28 1.62 21.88
C MET A 138 -6.62 0.21 21.38
N ALA A 139 -5.62 -0.52 20.86
CA ALA A 139 -5.83 -1.86 20.31
C ALA A 139 -6.49 -2.82 21.32
N VAL A 140 -6.12 -2.73 22.61
CA VAL A 140 -6.75 -3.50 23.71
C VAL A 140 -8.23 -3.17 23.81
N GLU A 141 -8.58 -1.89 23.80
CA GLU A 141 -9.97 -1.43 23.97
C GLU A 141 -10.82 -1.79 22.75
N MET A 142 -10.30 -1.63 21.54
CA MET A 142 -10.98 -2.08 20.32
C MET A 142 -11.22 -3.58 20.33
N LYS A 143 -10.26 -4.38 20.85
CA LYS A 143 -10.45 -5.81 21.03
C LYS A 143 -11.55 -6.10 22.06
N SER A 144 -11.60 -5.38 23.17
CA SER A 144 -12.64 -5.56 24.19
C SER A 144 -14.04 -5.28 23.65
N GLU A 145 -14.21 -4.23 22.83
CA GLU A 145 -15.49 -3.97 22.15
C GLU A 145 -15.87 -5.09 21.17
N LEU A 146 -14.90 -5.60 20.40
CA LEU A 146 -15.15 -6.75 19.52
C LEU A 146 -15.61 -7.98 20.32
N MET A 147 -14.96 -8.25 21.45
CA MET A 147 -15.37 -9.35 22.34
C MET A 147 -16.75 -9.11 22.96
N GLN A 148 -17.13 -7.86 23.21
CA GLN A 148 -18.47 -7.53 23.67
C GLN A 148 -19.51 -7.85 22.59
N GLN A 149 -19.22 -7.54 21.33
CA GLN A 149 -20.13 -7.87 20.22
C GLN A 149 -20.22 -9.38 19.94
N VAL A 150 -19.15 -10.12 20.20
CA VAL A 150 -19.19 -11.60 20.23
C VAL A 150 -20.16 -12.09 21.31
N GLN A 151 -20.14 -11.47 22.50
CA GLN A 151 -21.04 -11.82 23.60
C GLN A 151 -22.51 -11.48 23.29
N GLU A 152 -22.74 -10.45 22.48
CA GLU A 152 -24.05 -10.04 21.97
C GLU A 152 -24.52 -10.91 20.79
N GLY A 153 -23.66 -11.78 20.26
CA GLY A 153 -23.94 -12.70 19.16
C GLY A 153 -23.93 -12.05 17.79
N GLU A 154 -23.39 -10.83 17.67
CA GLU A 154 -23.29 -10.11 16.40
C GLU A 154 -22.07 -10.54 15.56
N ILE A 155 -21.06 -11.13 16.21
CA ILE A 155 -19.77 -11.49 15.60
C ILE A 155 -19.34 -12.89 16.09
N GLU A 156 -18.71 -13.67 15.21
CA GLU A 156 -18.11 -14.95 15.57
C GLU A 156 -16.76 -14.74 16.28
N GLU A 157 -16.50 -15.51 17.35
CA GLU A 157 -15.23 -15.40 18.10
C GLU A 157 -14.01 -15.68 17.22
N GLU A 158 -14.17 -16.52 16.20
CA GLU A 158 -13.12 -16.91 15.25
C GLU A 158 -12.66 -15.75 14.37
N ASP A 159 -13.55 -14.79 14.12
CA ASP A 159 -13.29 -13.62 13.28
C ASP A 159 -12.52 -12.52 14.03
N VAL A 160 -12.43 -12.59 15.36
CA VAL A 160 -11.79 -11.56 16.17
C VAL A 160 -10.27 -11.62 15.98
N PRO A 161 -9.65 -10.58 15.42
CA PRO A 161 -8.21 -10.55 15.20
C PRO A 161 -7.44 -10.42 16.52
N LYS A 162 -6.21 -10.94 16.52
CA LYS A 162 -5.26 -10.76 17.62
C LYS A 162 -5.02 -9.26 17.87
N GLU A 163 -4.76 -8.90 19.12
CA GLU A 163 -4.49 -7.50 19.51
C GLU A 163 -3.34 -6.87 18.71
N SER A 164 -2.28 -7.64 18.44
CA SER A 164 -1.14 -7.21 17.61
C SER A 164 -1.55 -6.90 16.18
N THR A 165 -2.49 -7.67 15.61
CA THR A 165 -3.07 -7.42 14.29
C THR A 165 -3.86 -6.12 14.28
N ILE A 166 -4.66 -5.84 15.31
CA ILE A 166 -5.39 -4.58 15.47
C ILE A 166 -4.41 -3.41 15.60
N ALA A 167 -3.38 -3.52 16.45
CA ALA A 167 -2.37 -2.48 16.62
C ALA A 167 -1.63 -2.15 15.30
N ASN A 168 -1.25 -3.17 14.54
CA ASN A 168 -0.65 -3.01 13.23
C ASN A 168 -1.61 -2.36 12.22
N TRP A 169 -2.87 -2.77 12.25
CA TRP A 169 -3.93 -2.18 11.44
C TRP A 169 -4.11 -0.69 11.77
N ILE A 170 -4.21 -0.30 13.04
CA ILE A 170 -4.30 1.11 13.47
C ILE A 170 -3.10 1.91 12.95
N ASN A 171 -1.88 1.37 13.08
CA ASN A 171 -0.66 2.04 12.62
C ASN A 171 -0.62 2.24 11.11
N SER A 172 -1.09 1.25 10.34
CA SER A 172 -1.18 1.34 8.88
C SER A 172 -2.28 2.32 8.45
N PHE A 173 -3.48 2.14 9.00
CA PHE A 173 -4.66 2.96 8.72
C PHE A 173 -4.43 4.43 9.07
N SER A 174 -3.80 4.70 10.21
CA SER A 174 -3.44 6.06 10.63
C SER A 174 -2.53 6.79 9.64
N ARG A 175 -1.62 6.08 8.95
CA ARG A 175 -0.73 6.70 7.94
C ARG A 175 -1.53 7.07 6.70
N GLY A 176 -2.37 6.16 6.21
CA GLY A 176 -3.26 6.43 5.08
C GLY A 176 -4.21 7.58 5.38
N TRP A 177 -4.81 7.59 6.57
CA TRP A 177 -5.70 8.65 7.02
C TRP A 177 -5.01 10.02 7.07
N LYS A 178 -3.81 10.12 7.65
CA LYS A 178 -3.04 11.37 7.68
C LYS A 178 -2.72 11.89 6.28
N HIS A 179 -2.40 11.00 5.35
CA HIS A 179 -2.16 11.37 3.96
C HIS A 179 -3.43 11.89 3.28
N ALA A 180 -4.56 11.20 3.45
CA ALA A 180 -5.86 11.63 2.92
C ALA A 180 -6.30 13.00 3.49
N MET A 181 -6.13 13.20 4.80
CA MET A 181 -6.41 14.50 5.45
C MET A 181 -5.50 15.61 4.93
N ALA A 182 -4.21 15.32 4.68
CA ALA A 182 -3.29 16.29 4.10
C ALA A 182 -3.72 16.70 2.68
N LEU A 183 -4.13 15.74 1.85
CA LEU A 183 -4.67 16.01 0.51
C LEU A 183 -5.94 16.87 0.58
N GLN A 184 -6.89 16.48 1.44
CA GLN A 184 -8.13 17.23 1.62
C GLN A 184 -7.88 18.67 2.12
N ALA A 185 -6.89 18.87 2.99
CA ALA A 185 -6.52 20.20 3.48
C ALA A 185 -5.92 21.08 2.37
N ILE A 186 -5.14 20.49 1.46
CA ILE A 186 -4.58 21.20 0.29
C ILE A 186 -5.72 21.62 -0.66
N GLU A 187 -6.62 20.69 -1.00
CA GLU A 187 -7.77 20.95 -1.88
C GLU A 187 -8.72 22.01 -1.28
N ALA A 188 -8.97 21.94 0.03
CA ALA A 188 -9.75 22.96 0.73
C ALA A 188 -9.06 24.34 0.72
N ALA A 189 -7.74 24.40 0.79
CA ALA A 189 -7.01 25.66 0.70
C ALA A 189 -7.06 26.27 -0.71
N GLU A 190 -6.96 25.44 -1.75
CA GLU A 190 -7.03 25.86 -3.16
C GLU A 190 -8.42 26.39 -3.54
N SER A 191 -9.48 25.73 -3.08
CA SER A 191 -10.86 26.18 -3.33
C SER A 191 -11.18 27.52 -2.68
N ASN A 192 -10.60 27.84 -1.51
CA ASN A 192 -10.77 29.13 -0.84
C ASN A 192 -10.01 30.29 -1.51
N LEU A 193 -9.06 30.04 -2.41
CA LEU A 193 -8.34 31.06 -3.16
C LEU A 193 -9.01 31.42 -4.50
N ASN A 194 -9.96 30.59 -4.96
CA ASN A 194 -10.70 30.79 -6.20
C ASN A 194 -12.10 31.43 -5.99
N VAL A 195 -12.33 32.01 -4.80
CA VAL A 195 -13.53 32.79 -4.42
C VAL A 195 -13.14 34.24 -4.20
#